data_AF-A0A7C3QWH8-F1
#
_entry.id   AF-A0A7C3QWH8-F1
#
_cell.length_a   1.000
_cell.length_b   1.000
_cell.length_c   1.000
_cell.angle_alpha   90.00
_cell.angle_beta   90.00
_cell.angle_gamma   90.00
#
_symmetry.space_group_name_H-M   'P 1'
#
loop_
_entity.id
_entity.type
_entity.pdbx_description
1 polymer ?
#
loop_
_entity_poly.entity_id
_entity_poly.type
_entity_poly.pdbx_seq_one_letter_code
_entity_poly.pdbx_strand_id
1 'polypeptide(L)'
;MLEREENGLRSLLTESVNDLGMRDRLAASWGLCHRHAWGMATRTDLGGPLATAIIYESMAGRLLAECAVRSQDHRQPRMGRPERLTQILPGCSCLYCVAQARLETHYLTSFVKYCAQGRFAALYERSSGLCLRHLQQAVNLSRSSVRLFLLTVAIDKLKRARVGKNETDDEGRDPLQPIRPRLSLLVGPYPFFPHSHDYYRYAKALGSRASLAGGRYASRCALCSAEREAEKESLMRLLQPNQESQSGADWLCPVHAWQLHALAVEQRRIKECALWSAKLADTLIASLESVLRSERLLAQNASLFARLRPPRAVMPFVPQECAVCKAKDESSAKMSAEIVRAVANGLISNGETTPCLRHLKLVTEMAPPFVGNLLRRKQLEKLLKLQGELGEYIHKAHWNYREEPWGEERDSWRKAVDFFVGAE
;
A
#
# COMPACT_ATOMS: atom_id res chain seq x y z
N MET A 1 14.49 -1.48 7.40
CA MET A 1 13.48 -0.51 6.90
C MET A 1 12.13 -0.81 7.53
N LEU A 2 11.58 -2.01 7.31
CA LEU A 2 10.41 -2.52 8.03
C LEU A 2 10.55 -2.42 9.56
N GLU A 3 11.71 -2.81 10.12
CA GLU A 3 11.98 -2.69 11.56
C GLU A 3 11.91 -1.24 12.06
N ARG A 4 12.31 -0.24 11.26
CA ARG A 4 12.18 1.17 11.64
C ARG A 4 10.74 1.66 11.55
N GLU A 5 9.99 1.21 10.55
CA GLU A 5 8.56 1.48 10.44
C GLU A 5 7.82 0.90 11.65
N GLU A 6 8.14 -0.34 12.03
CA GLU A 6 7.58 -1.03 13.18
C GLU A 6 7.94 -0.32 14.50
N ASN A 7 9.21 0.00 14.71
CA ASN A 7 9.64 0.75 15.89
C ASN A 7 8.99 2.13 15.98
N GLY A 8 8.80 2.81 14.83
CA GLY A 8 8.10 4.08 14.76
C GLY A 8 6.64 3.96 15.17
N LEU A 9 5.92 2.97 14.64
CA LEU A 9 4.53 2.71 15.02
C LEU A 9 4.41 2.29 16.48
N ARG A 10 5.33 1.46 16.99
CA ARG A 10 5.39 1.13 18.42
C ARG A 10 5.52 2.39 19.27
N SER A 11 6.48 3.27 18.97
CA SER A 11 6.65 4.54 19.70
C SER A 11 5.40 5.43 19.62
N LEU A 12 4.70 5.47 18.48
CA LEU A 12 3.41 6.15 18.40
C LEU A 12 2.37 5.55 19.35
N LEU A 13 2.23 4.22 19.35
CA LEU A 13 1.24 3.51 20.16
C LEU A 13 1.52 3.62 21.66
N THR A 14 2.78 3.55 22.08
CA THR A 14 3.14 3.45 23.50
C THR A 14 3.57 4.76 24.14
N GLU A 15 4.14 5.69 23.38
CA GLU A 15 4.78 6.91 23.93
C GLU A 15 4.13 8.19 23.40
N SER A 16 3.79 8.26 22.11
CA SER A 16 3.48 9.52 21.45
C SER A 16 1.99 9.76 21.16
N VAL A 17 1.09 8.86 21.58
CA VAL A 17 -0.35 8.98 21.28
C VAL A 17 -0.98 10.25 21.88
N ASN A 18 -0.46 10.69 23.03
CA ASN A 18 -0.92 11.90 23.73
C ASN A 18 -0.02 13.11 23.47
N ASP A 19 1.05 12.97 22.69
CA ASP A 19 1.92 14.09 22.33
C ASP A 19 1.21 15.04 21.36
N LEU A 20 1.08 16.31 21.74
CA LEU A 20 0.37 17.32 20.95
C LEU A 20 1.04 17.55 19.59
N GLY A 21 2.37 17.58 19.53
CA GLY A 21 3.11 17.76 18.28
C GLY A 21 2.93 16.59 17.31
N MET A 22 2.81 15.37 17.82
CA MET A 22 2.46 14.19 17.01
C MET A 22 1.02 14.25 16.52
N ARG A 23 0.07 14.65 17.37
CA ARG A 23 -1.34 14.82 16.97
C ARG A 23 -1.52 15.88 15.89
N ASP A 24 -0.82 17.01 15.99
CA ASP A 24 -0.86 18.06 14.96
C ASP A 24 -0.32 17.57 13.61
N ARG A 25 0.78 16.79 13.63
CA ARG A 25 1.35 16.18 12.44
C ARG A 25 0.40 15.17 11.79
N LEU A 26 -0.26 14.32 12.59
CA LEU A 26 -1.28 13.39 12.11
C LEU A 26 -2.49 14.13 11.55
N ALA A 27 -2.94 15.20 12.22
CA ALA A 27 -4.06 16.01 11.77
C ALA A 27 -3.75 16.74 10.45
N ALA A 28 -2.50 17.18 10.24
CA ALA A 28 -2.06 17.78 8.98
C ALA A 28 -2.09 16.81 7.79
N SER A 29 -1.88 15.50 8.03
CA SER A 29 -2.00 14.45 7.01
C SER A 29 -3.36 13.76 6.98
N TRP A 30 -4.31 14.20 7.81
CA TRP A 30 -5.60 13.53 8.04
C TRP A 30 -5.43 12.03 8.34
N GLY A 31 -4.44 11.73 9.18
CA GLY A 31 -4.10 10.39 9.63
C GLY A 31 -3.02 9.72 8.80
N LEU A 32 -3.00 8.39 8.87
CA LEU A 32 -2.04 7.53 8.20
C LEU A 32 -2.60 7.03 6.85
N CYS A 33 -1.72 6.61 5.95
CA CYS A 33 -2.15 5.92 4.72
C CYS A 33 -2.78 4.57 5.06
N HIS A 34 -3.57 4.00 4.13
CA HIS A 34 -4.26 2.70 4.31
C HIS A 34 -3.39 1.63 4.99
N ARG A 35 -2.19 1.37 4.46
CA ARG A 35 -1.22 0.41 5.01
C ARG A 35 -0.84 0.70 6.46
N HIS A 36 -0.48 1.94 6.79
CA HIS A 36 0.00 2.30 8.13
C HIS A 36 -1.15 2.44 9.14
N ALA A 37 -2.34 2.83 8.68
CA ALA A 37 -3.53 2.92 9.52
C ALA A 37 -3.99 1.52 9.97
N TRP A 38 -4.10 0.56 9.04
CA TRP A 38 -4.42 -0.83 9.39
C TRP A 38 -3.27 -1.50 10.14
N GLY A 39 -2.01 -1.27 9.74
CA GLY A 39 -0.85 -1.75 10.48
C GLY A 39 -0.79 -1.26 11.93
N MET A 40 -1.34 -0.08 12.24
CA MET A 40 -1.51 0.41 13.61
C MET A 40 -2.70 -0.26 14.31
N ALA A 41 -3.85 -0.34 13.63
CA ALA A 41 -5.09 -0.86 14.19
C ALA A 41 -5.05 -2.36 14.50
N THR A 42 -4.25 -3.14 13.78
CA THR A 42 -4.09 -4.59 13.99
C THR A 42 -3.08 -4.94 15.09
N ARG A 43 -2.32 -3.98 15.63
CA ARG A 43 -1.36 -4.17 16.74
C ARG A 43 -2.03 -4.18 18.10
N THR A 44 -2.90 -5.15 18.32
CA THR A 44 -3.60 -5.35 19.60
C THR A 44 -2.66 -5.67 20.76
N ASP A 45 -1.47 -6.17 20.46
CA ASP A 45 -0.38 -6.46 21.40
C ASP A 45 0.27 -5.21 22.02
N LEU A 46 0.14 -4.03 21.38
CA LEU A 46 0.79 -2.78 21.80
C LEU A 46 -0.19 -1.68 22.21
N GLY A 47 -1.41 -2.03 22.62
CA GLY A 47 -2.45 -1.03 22.90
C GLY A 47 -2.99 -0.34 21.64
N GLY A 48 -2.81 -0.96 20.47
CA GLY A 48 -3.31 -0.51 19.17
C GLY A 48 -4.76 -0.01 19.20
N PRO A 49 -5.72 -0.77 19.76
CA PRO A 49 -7.12 -0.36 19.85
C PRO A 49 -7.34 1.02 20.50
N LEU A 50 -6.81 1.24 21.71
CA LEU A 50 -6.96 2.50 22.44
C LEU A 50 -6.25 3.65 21.73
N ALA A 51 -5.01 3.46 21.30
CA ALA A 51 -4.30 4.52 20.61
C ALA A 51 -4.95 4.89 19.28
N THR A 52 -5.45 3.90 18.54
CA THR A 52 -6.24 4.11 17.32
C THR A 52 -7.52 4.88 17.64
N ALA A 53 -8.26 4.50 18.69
CA ALA A 53 -9.47 5.20 19.09
C ALA A 53 -9.20 6.68 19.42
N ILE A 54 -8.17 6.97 20.21
CA ILE A 54 -7.76 8.33 20.59
C ILE A 54 -7.42 9.17 19.35
N ILE A 55 -6.60 8.64 18.45
CA ILE A 55 -6.17 9.36 17.23
C ILE A 55 -7.38 9.64 16.34
N TYR A 56 -8.22 8.64 16.10
CA TYR A 56 -9.37 8.78 15.20
C TYR A 56 -10.55 9.54 15.80
N GLU A 57 -10.75 9.53 17.12
CA GLU A 57 -11.73 10.40 17.79
C GLU A 57 -11.38 11.86 17.54
N SER A 58 -10.11 12.24 17.81
CA SER A 58 -9.62 13.59 17.60
C SER A 58 -9.76 14.04 16.14
N MET A 59 -9.43 13.16 15.19
CA MET A 59 -9.60 13.45 13.76
C MET A 59 -11.07 13.55 13.34
N ALA A 60 -11.95 12.68 13.86
CA ALA A 60 -13.38 12.74 13.60
C ALA A 60 -13.99 14.04 14.12
N GLY A 61 -13.65 14.44 15.36
CA GLY A 61 -14.08 15.71 15.93
C GLY A 61 -13.60 16.92 15.12
N ARG A 62 -12.34 16.92 14.66
CA ARG A 62 -11.79 17.99 13.82
C ARG A 62 -12.52 18.07 12.46
N LEU A 63 -12.78 16.93 11.84
CA LEU A 63 -13.51 16.85 10.58
C LEU A 63 -14.96 17.32 10.73
N LEU A 64 -15.64 16.91 11.80
CA LEU A 64 -16.98 17.38 12.13
C LEU A 64 -17.00 18.90 12.33
N ALA A 65 -16.01 19.46 13.04
CA ALA A 65 -15.89 20.90 13.24
C ALA A 65 -15.66 21.67 11.94
N GLU A 66 -14.89 21.12 10.99
CA GLU A 66 -14.70 21.73 9.65
C GLU A 66 -15.94 21.64 8.77
N CYS A 67 -16.76 20.61 8.95
CA CYS A 67 -18.01 20.42 8.23
C CYS A 67 -19.17 21.21 8.86
N ALA A 68 -19.11 21.51 10.16
CA ALA A 68 -20.13 22.27 10.89
C ALA A 68 -20.08 23.76 10.53
N VAL A 69 -21.24 24.41 10.48
CA VAL A 69 -21.34 25.87 10.55
C VAL A 69 -21.59 26.23 12.01
N ARG A 70 -20.70 27.02 12.62
CA ARG A 70 -20.96 27.60 13.95
C ARG A 70 -22.20 28.51 13.85
N SER A 71 -23.31 28.06 14.43
CA SER A 71 -24.48 28.90 14.72
C SER A 71 -24.32 29.46 16.13
N GLN A 72 -24.52 30.76 16.32
CA GLN A 72 -24.71 31.35 17.66
C GLN A 72 -26.07 31.00 18.28
N ASP A 73 -26.94 30.33 17.53
CA ASP A 73 -28.32 30.01 17.92
C ASP A 73 -28.52 28.49 18.04
N HIS A 74 -28.86 28.03 19.25
CA HIS A 74 -28.88 26.61 19.69
C HIS A 74 -30.04 25.77 19.14
N ARG A 75 -30.93 26.33 18.31
CA ARG A 75 -32.23 25.68 18.02
C ARG A 75 -32.36 25.02 16.65
N GLN A 76 -31.42 25.19 15.72
CA GLN A 76 -31.48 24.49 14.42
C GLN A 76 -30.09 24.16 13.83
N PRO A 77 -29.80 22.90 13.48
CA PRO A 77 -28.64 22.58 12.66
C PRO A 77 -28.88 23.08 11.23
N ARG A 78 -28.29 24.23 10.88
CA ARG A 78 -28.19 24.65 9.47
C ARG A 78 -27.22 23.72 8.75
N MET A 79 -27.52 23.44 7.48
CA MET A 79 -26.63 22.68 6.60
C MET A 79 -25.21 23.23 6.65
N GLY A 80 -24.28 22.35 7.04
CA GLY A 80 -22.84 22.64 7.10
C GLY A 80 -22.20 22.85 5.72
N ARG A 81 -20.87 22.75 5.65
CA ARG A 81 -20.09 22.60 4.40
C ARG A 81 -19.74 21.12 4.18
N PRO A 82 -20.69 20.24 3.82
CA PRO A 82 -20.45 18.81 3.69
C PRO A 82 -19.36 18.50 2.63
N GLU A 83 -19.13 19.41 1.68
CA GLU A 83 -18.11 19.30 0.64
C GLU A 83 -16.69 19.13 1.19
N ARG A 84 -16.44 19.57 2.44
CA ARG A 84 -15.16 19.35 3.12
C ARG A 84 -14.78 17.89 3.26
N LEU A 85 -15.76 16.98 3.44
CA LEU A 85 -15.52 15.54 3.55
C LEU A 85 -14.74 15.00 2.34
N THR A 86 -15.05 15.46 1.14
CA THR A 86 -14.45 14.96 -0.11
C THR A 86 -13.20 15.71 -0.54
N GLN A 87 -12.88 16.81 0.13
CA GLN A 87 -11.64 17.58 -0.10
C GLN A 87 -10.45 17.00 0.69
N ILE A 88 -10.75 16.18 1.70
CA ILE A 88 -9.73 15.56 2.54
C ILE A 88 -9.23 14.29 1.87
N LEU A 89 -7.92 14.11 1.95
CA LEU A 89 -7.22 12.94 1.45
C LEU A 89 -6.47 12.26 2.60
N PRO A 90 -7.12 11.32 3.30
CA PRO A 90 -6.51 10.64 4.44
C PRO A 90 -5.19 9.97 4.07
N GLY A 91 -4.13 10.34 4.77
CA GLY A 91 -2.83 9.70 4.64
C GLY A 91 -2.03 10.03 3.38
N CYS A 92 -2.44 11.01 2.55
CA CYS A 92 -1.68 11.41 1.36
C CYS A 92 -0.26 11.92 1.67
N SER A 93 -0.03 12.44 2.88
CA SER A 93 1.28 12.85 3.41
C SER A 93 1.64 12.05 4.67
N CYS A 94 1.30 10.77 4.70
CA CYS A 94 1.53 9.87 5.83
C CYS A 94 2.95 10.00 6.39
N LEU A 95 3.06 10.26 7.70
CA LEU A 95 4.31 10.56 8.40
C LEU A 95 5.38 9.48 8.17
N TYR A 96 4.98 8.21 8.21
CA TYR A 96 5.88 7.08 8.00
C TYR A 96 6.28 6.93 6.54
N CYS A 97 5.37 7.12 5.59
CA CYS A 97 5.72 7.11 4.15
C CYS A 97 6.70 8.23 3.80
N VAL A 98 6.51 9.43 4.35
CA VAL A 98 7.40 10.57 4.12
C VAL A 98 8.77 10.32 4.76
N ALA A 99 8.81 9.83 6.01
CA ALA A 99 10.07 9.47 6.67
C ALA A 99 10.82 8.37 5.91
N GLN A 100 10.10 7.36 5.43
CA GLN A 100 10.62 6.26 4.62
C GLN A 100 11.25 6.79 3.32
N ALA A 101 10.52 7.62 2.56
CA ALA A 101 11.03 8.19 1.30
C ALA A 101 12.28 9.06 1.50
N ARG A 102 12.35 9.83 2.60
CA ARG A 102 13.54 10.61 2.96
C ARG A 102 14.76 9.71 3.23
N LEU A 103 14.56 8.62 3.96
CA LEU A 103 15.62 7.64 4.23
C LEU A 103 16.06 6.91 2.96
N GLU A 104 15.13 6.46 2.12
CA GLU A 104 15.42 5.87 0.80
C GLU A 104 16.33 6.79 -0.02
N THR A 105 15.98 8.09 -0.08
CA THR A 105 16.76 9.09 -0.81
C THR A 105 18.17 9.21 -0.25
N HIS A 106 18.33 9.34 1.07
CA HIS A 106 19.63 9.47 1.72
C HIS A 106 20.52 8.23 1.50
N TYR A 107 19.94 7.03 1.63
CA TYR A 107 20.66 5.79 1.40
C TYR A 107 21.05 5.62 -0.06
N LEU A 108 20.19 5.99 -1.01
CA LEU A 108 20.50 5.95 -2.44
C LEU A 108 21.63 6.92 -2.81
N THR A 109 21.60 8.15 -2.29
CA THR A 109 22.67 9.13 -2.52
C THR A 109 24.01 8.61 -1.99
N SER A 110 24.01 8.05 -0.78
CA SER A 110 25.21 7.44 -0.19
C SER A 110 25.68 6.23 -1.00
N PHE A 111 24.76 5.34 -1.38
CA PHE A 111 25.04 4.17 -2.21
C PHE A 111 25.76 4.56 -3.51
N VAL A 112 25.20 5.50 -4.28
CA VAL A 112 25.80 5.95 -5.54
C VAL A 112 27.17 6.58 -5.33
N LYS A 113 27.36 7.36 -4.25
CA LYS A 113 28.66 7.94 -3.90
C LYS A 113 29.72 6.86 -3.67
N TYR A 114 29.38 5.78 -2.95
CA TYR A 114 30.32 4.71 -2.63
C TYR A 114 30.49 3.68 -3.76
N CYS A 115 29.56 3.56 -4.71
CA CYS A 115 29.72 2.68 -5.88
C CYS A 115 30.96 2.98 -6.73
N ALA A 116 31.52 4.19 -6.65
CA ALA A 116 32.77 4.53 -7.33
C ALA A 116 34.01 3.89 -6.67
N GLN A 117 33.89 3.34 -5.46
CA GLN A 117 34.99 2.74 -4.70
C GLN A 117 35.02 1.22 -4.92
N GLY A 118 36.18 0.68 -5.33
CA GLY A 118 36.32 -0.74 -5.67
C GLY A 118 35.93 -1.71 -4.54
N ARG A 119 36.25 -1.38 -3.28
CA ARG A 119 35.85 -2.19 -2.12
C ARG A 119 34.34 -2.30 -1.98
N PHE A 120 33.62 -1.19 -2.15
CA PHE A 120 32.16 -1.19 -2.05
C PHE A 120 31.52 -1.89 -3.24
N ALA A 121 32.04 -1.67 -4.46
CA ALA A 121 31.59 -2.35 -5.67
C ALA A 121 31.66 -3.89 -5.52
N ALA A 122 32.77 -4.41 -5.01
CA ALA A 122 32.95 -5.84 -4.76
C ALA A 122 31.95 -6.41 -3.72
N LEU A 123 31.59 -5.62 -2.69
CA LEU A 123 30.55 -6.01 -1.73
C LEU A 123 29.17 -6.02 -2.38
N TYR A 124 28.86 -5.02 -3.21
CA TYR A 124 27.58 -4.96 -3.93
C TYR A 124 27.41 -6.13 -4.91
N GLU A 125 28.46 -6.52 -5.62
CA GLU A 125 28.45 -7.70 -6.51
C GLU A 125 28.08 -9.00 -5.78
N ARG A 126 28.49 -9.14 -4.52
CA ARG A 126 28.16 -10.30 -3.66
C ARG A 126 26.81 -10.19 -2.96
N SER A 127 26.20 -9.00 -2.93
CA SER A 127 24.89 -8.76 -2.32
C SER A 127 23.74 -9.36 -3.13
N SER A 128 22.50 -9.26 -2.64
CA SER A 128 21.31 -9.62 -3.40
C SER A 128 21.01 -8.66 -4.56
N GLY A 129 21.62 -7.46 -4.60
CA GLY A 129 21.37 -6.43 -5.61
C GLY A 129 20.23 -5.47 -5.25
N LEU A 130 20.01 -4.48 -6.12
CA LEU A 130 18.89 -3.55 -6.03
C LEU A 130 17.66 -4.09 -6.74
N CYS A 131 16.48 -3.82 -6.19
CA CYS A 131 15.24 -4.02 -6.94
C CYS A 131 15.13 -3.03 -8.11
N LEU A 132 14.29 -3.33 -9.10
CA LEU A 132 14.16 -2.53 -10.32
C LEU A 132 13.93 -1.02 -10.03
N ARG A 133 13.05 -0.70 -9.07
CA ARG A 133 12.79 0.69 -8.64
C ARG A 133 14.07 1.37 -8.16
N HIS A 134 14.78 0.75 -7.22
CA HIS A 134 16.00 1.32 -6.66
C HIS A 134 17.15 1.34 -7.68
N LEU A 135 17.21 0.37 -8.59
CA LEU A 135 18.17 0.35 -9.69
C LEU A 135 17.94 1.55 -10.63
N GLN A 136 16.69 1.80 -11.03
CA GLN A 136 16.33 2.95 -11.86
C GLN A 136 16.74 4.27 -11.18
N GLN A 137 16.42 4.43 -9.90
CA GLN A 137 16.82 5.61 -9.12
C GLN A 137 18.35 5.75 -9.03
N ALA A 138 19.07 4.67 -8.74
CA ALA A 138 20.52 4.68 -8.65
C ALA A 138 21.18 5.02 -9.99
N VAL A 139 20.72 4.44 -11.11
CA VAL A 139 21.21 4.74 -12.47
C VAL A 139 20.99 6.22 -12.81
N ASN A 140 19.81 6.76 -12.50
CA ASN A 140 19.48 8.17 -12.77
C ASN A 140 20.38 9.15 -11.99
N LEU A 141 20.77 8.80 -10.75
CA LEU A 141 21.66 9.59 -9.91
C LEU A 141 23.15 9.39 -10.23
N SER A 142 23.49 8.35 -10.99
CA SER A 142 24.87 7.93 -11.24
C SER A 142 25.51 8.59 -12.45
N ARG A 143 26.85 8.70 -12.41
CA ARG A 143 27.70 9.00 -13.58
C ARG A 143 27.82 7.79 -14.49
N SER A 144 28.19 7.97 -15.77
CA SER A 144 28.22 6.92 -16.79
C SER A 144 28.99 5.66 -16.40
N SER A 145 30.18 5.78 -15.78
CA SER A 145 30.96 4.61 -15.33
C SER A 145 30.20 3.75 -14.31
N VAL A 146 29.53 4.40 -13.35
CA VAL A 146 28.70 3.72 -12.34
C VAL A 146 27.42 3.17 -12.96
N ARG A 147 26.81 3.86 -13.94
CA ARG A 147 25.64 3.33 -14.68
C ARG A 147 25.97 2.02 -15.38
N LEU A 148 27.07 1.96 -16.12
CA LEU A 148 27.52 0.75 -16.82
C LEU A 148 27.75 -0.41 -15.85
N PHE A 149 28.39 -0.13 -14.71
CA PHE A 149 28.59 -1.10 -13.64
C PHE A 149 27.25 -1.62 -13.08
N LEU A 150 26.35 -0.72 -12.65
CA LEU A 150 25.07 -1.09 -12.06
C LEU A 150 24.20 -1.91 -13.02
N LEU A 151 24.12 -1.52 -14.29
CA LEU A 151 23.36 -2.24 -15.33
C LEU A 151 23.94 -3.63 -15.57
N THR A 152 25.27 -3.76 -15.69
CA THR A 152 25.93 -5.05 -15.91
C THR A 152 25.67 -6.01 -14.75
N VAL A 153 25.86 -5.53 -13.52
CA VAL A 153 25.62 -6.33 -12.30
C VAL A 153 24.15 -6.71 -12.16
N ALA A 154 23.22 -5.80 -12.47
CA ALA A 154 21.79 -6.08 -12.40
C ALA A 154 21.35 -7.16 -13.41
N ILE A 155 21.81 -7.07 -14.66
CA ILE A 155 21.53 -8.07 -15.71
C ILE A 155 22.03 -9.45 -15.28
N ASP A 156 23.27 -9.53 -14.80
CA ASP A 156 23.86 -10.78 -14.36
C ASP A 156 23.10 -11.40 -13.16
N LYS A 157 22.74 -10.59 -12.16
CA LYS A 157 21.92 -11.05 -11.03
C LYS A 157 20.55 -11.55 -11.47
N LEU A 158 19.90 -10.86 -12.40
CA LEU A 158 18.59 -11.24 -12.90
C LEU A 158 18.66 -12.53 -13.76
N LYS A 159 19.70 -12.69 -14.58
CA LYS A 159 19.97 -13.95 -15.31
C LYS A 159 20.18 -15.12 -14.34
N ARG A 160 20.96 -14.93 -13.28
CA ARG A 160 21.15 -15.95 -12.23
C ARG A 160 19.83 -16.30 -11.51
N ALA A 161 19.02 -15.30 -11.17
CA ALA A 161 17.71 -15.51 -10.53
C ALA A 161 16.65 -16.10 -11.49
N ARG A 162 16.80 -15.92 -12.81
CA ARG A 162 15.95 -16.55 -13.84
C ARG A 162 16.17 -18.06 -13.91
N VAL A 163 17.43 -18.52 -13.87
CA VAL A 163 17.74 -19.95 -14.04
C VAL A 163 17.31 -20.78 -12.83
N GLY A 164 17.26 -20.18 -11.63
CA GLY A 164 16.74 -20.75 -10.38
C GLY A 164 17.00 -22.26 -10.24
N LYS A 165 18.08 -22.66 -9.57
CA LYS A 165 18.46 -24.08 -9.36
C LYS A 165 17.22 -24.98 -9.25
N ASN A 166 16.96 -25.78 -10.30
CA ASN A 166 16.11 -26.96 -10.23
C ASN A 166 16.83 -27.95 -9.32
N GLU A 167 16.68 -27.84 -8.01
CA GLU A 167 17.13 -28.85 -7.07
C GLU A 167 15.87 -29.51 -6.51
N THR A 168 15.46 -30.58 -7.22
CA THR A 168 15.07 -31.88 -6.68
C THR A 168 14.22 -31.88 -5.40
N ASP A 169 12.99 -32.36 -5.52
CA ASP A 169 12.24 -33.26 -4.61
C ASP A 169 12.84 -33.53 -3.21
N ASP A 170 13.20 -32.48 -2.46
CA ASP A 170 13.67 -32.57 -1.08
C ASP A 170 12.51 -32.13 -0.19
N GLU A 171 11.75 -33.13 0.27
CA GLU A 171 10.60 -32.99 1.17
C GLU A 171 11.06 -32.33 2.49
N GLY A 172 11.03 -31.00 2.53
CA GLY A 172 11.41 -30.22 3.71
C GLY A 172 11.84 -28.77 3.43
N ARG A 173 12.02 -28.37 2.17
CA ARG A 173 12.51 -27.02 1.82
C ARG A 173 11.35 -26.01 1.65
N ASP A 174 11.56 -24.76 2.09
CA ASP A 174 10.64 -23.62 1.90
C ASP A 174 10.17 -23.58 0.43
N PRO A 175 8.87 -23.86 0.14
CA PRO A 175 8.35 -23.90 -1.23
C PRO A 175 8.51 -22.56 -1.96
N LEU A 176 8.84 -21.49 -1.23
CA LEU A 176 9.02 -20.15 -1.73
C LEU A 176 10.47 -19.77 -2.08
N GLN A 177 11.46 -20.57 -1.67
CA GLN A 177 12.86 -20.23 -1.88
C GLN A 177 13.25 -19.95 -3.35
N PRO A 178 12.79 -20.69 -4.38
CA PRO A 178 13.30 -20.49 -5.74
C PRO A 178 12.82 -19.20 -6.41
N ILE A 179 11.66 -18.67 -6.01
CA ILE A 179 11.03 -17.50 -6.66
C ILE A 179 11.40 -16.20 -5.93
N ARG A 180 11.61 -16.24 -4.60
CA ARG A 180 11.88 -15.06 -3.75
C ARG A 180 13.05 -14.18 -4.22
N PRO A 181 14.23 -14.70 -4.61
CA PRO A 181 15.32 -13.86 -5.09
C PRO A 181 14.95 -13.09 -6.36
N ARG A 182 14.23 -13.75 -7.26
CA ARG A 182 13.73 -13.13 -8.50
C ARG A 182 12.74 -12.02 -8.18
N LEU A 183 11.71 -12.29 -7.37
CA LEU A 183 10.74 -11.25 -6.98
C LEU A 183 11.41 -10.07 -6.26
N SER A 184 12.40 -10.34 -5.41
CA SER A 184 13.14 -9.28 -4.71
C SER A 184 13.85 -8.32 -5.67
N LEU A 185 14.37 -8.84 -6.79
CA LEU A 185 14.95 -8.01 -7.86
C LEU A 185 13.88 -7.32 -8.71
N LEU A 186 12.79 -8.01 -9.05
CA LEU A 186 11.72 -7.49 -9.91
C LEU A 186 10.95 -6.35 -9.25
N VAL A 187 10.46 -6.60 -8.03
CA VAL A 187 9.49 -5.72 -7.36
C VAL A 187 9.95 -5.24 -5.99
N GLY A 188 11.09 -5.72 -5.49
CA GLY A 188 11.60 -5.34 -4.19
C GLY A 188 11.27 -6.33 -3.08
N PRO A 189 11.78 -6.07 -1.87
CA PRO A 189 11.54 -6.94 -0.74
C PRO A 189 10.06 -6.98 -0.41
N TYR A 190 9.71 -8.03 0.31
CA TYR A 190 8.40 -8.26 0.86
C TYR A 190 7.78 -7.00 1.50
N PRO A 191 6.64 -6.48 1.00
CA PRO A 191 6.12 -5.17 1.39
C PRO A 191 5.09 -5.21 2.53
N PHE A 192 4.60 -6.40 2.92
CA PHE A 192 3.51 -6.49 3.90
C PHE A 192 4.01 -6.13 5.29
N PHE A 193 3.19 -5.34 5.98
CA PHE A 193 3.48 -4.91 7.33
C PHE A 193 3.33 -6.08 8.30
N PRO A 194 4.22 -6.28 9.28
CA PRO A 194 4.03 -7.31 10.31
C PRO A 194 2.63 -7.22 10.93
N HIS A 195 1.97 -8.36 11.10
CA HIS A 195 0.59 -8.44 11.61
C HIS A 195 -0.52 -7.86 10.72
N SER A 196 -0.23 -7.43 9.49
CA SER A 196 -1.30 -7.19 8.49
C SER A 196 -1.92 -8.51 8.01
N HIS A 197 -3.13 -8.45 7.47
CA HIS A 197 -3.79 -9.62 6.91
C HIS A 197 -2.96 -10.28 5.80
N ASP A 198 -2.38 -9.49 4.89
CA ASP A 198 -1.45 -10.00 3.87
C ASP A 198 -0.21 -10.64 4.50
N TYR A 199 0.26 -10.11 5.63
CA TYR A 199 1.34 -10.74 6.37
C TYR A 199 0.98 -12.11 6.91
N TYR A 200 -0.18 -12.25 7.53
CA TYR A 200 -0.64 -13.54 8.03
C TYR A 200 -0.92 -14.54 6.92
N ARG A 201 -1.49 -14.07 5.81
CA ARG A 201 -1.70 -14.91 4.62
C ARG A 201 -0.37 -15.45 4.09
N TYR A 202 0.64 -14.60 3.99
CA TYR A 202 1.97 -14.99 3.56
C TYR A 202 2.68 -15.87 4.58
N ALA A 203 2.57 -15.57 5.87
CA ALA A 203 3.14 -16.39 6.95
C ALA A 203 2.52 -17.80 6.97
N LYS A 204 1.21 -17.91 6.75
CA LYS A 204 0.51 -19.17 6.59
C LYS A 204 1.01 -19.94 5.36
N ALA A 205 1.25 -19.26 4.24
CA ALA A 205 1.86 -19.87 3.05
C ALA A 205 3.28 -20.41 3.33
N LEU A 206 4.03 -19.78 4.22
CA LEU A 206 5.33 -20.28 4.72
C LEU A 206 5.21 -21.42 5.77
N GLY A 207 4.01 -21.93 6.05
CA GLY A 207 3.78 -22.96 7.06
C GLY A 207 3.80 -22.47 8.51
N SER A 208 3.81 -21.15 8.73
CA SER A 208 3.70 -20.58 10.07
C SER A 208 2.27 -20.75 10.61
N ARG A 209 2.13 -21.12 11.89
CA ARG A 209 0.85 -21.15 12.63
C ARG A 209 0.36 -19.76 13.05
N ALA A 210 0.92 -18.69 12.46
CA ALA A 210 0.51 -17.33 12.74
C ALA A 210 -0.99 -17.16 12.40
N SER A 211 -1.81 -16.92 13.42
CA SER A 211 -3.23 -16.62 13.29
C SER A 211 -3.46 -15.14 13.60
N LEU A 212 -4.35 -14.50 12.85
CA LEU A 212 -4.93 -13.23 13.27
C LEU A 212 -5.75 -13.49 14.53
N ALA A 213 -5.38 -12.86 15.64
CA ALA A 213 -6.23 -12.76 16.81
C ALA A 213 -7.38 -11.78 16.51
N GLY A 214 -8.33 -12.19 15.68
CA GLY A 214 -9.49 -11.37 15.31
C GLY A 214 -10.04 -11.71 13.93
N GLY A 215 -11.33 -11.99 13.85
CA GLY A 215 -12.02 -12.21 12.57
C GLY A 215 -11.89 -11.01 11.63
N ARG A 216 -11.96 -11.26 10.31
CA ARG A 216 -11.98 -10.22 9.27
C ARG A 216 -13.05 -9.18 9.63
N TYR A 217 -12.66 -7.92 9.68
CA TYR A 217 -13.63 -6.83 9.82
C TYR A 217 -14.46 -6.80 8.53
N ALA A 218 -15.76 -7.08 8.63
CA ALA A 218 -16.66 -6.98 7.48
C ALA A 218 -16.88 -5.49 7.18
N SER A 219 -16.16 -4.96 6.18
CA SER A 219 -16.39 -3.59 5.70
C SER A 219 -17.84 -3.39 5.33
N ARG A 220 -18.39 -2.23 5.68
CA ARG A 220 -19.70 -1.80 5.20
C ARG A 220 -19.63 -1.02 3.88
N CYS A 221 -18.43 -0.84 3.32
CA CYS A 221 -18.25 -0.15 2.04
C CYS A 221 -18.34 -1.14 0.87
N ALA A 222 -19.37 -0.99 0.03
CA ALA A 222 -19.57 -1.82 -1.15
C ALA A 222 -18.41 -1.74 -2.15
N LEU A 223 -17.78 -0.57 -2.32
CA LEU A 223 -16.62 -0.43 -3.20
C LEU A 223 -15.38 -1.16 -2.65
N CYS A 224 -15.10 -1.08 -1.34
CA CYS A 224 -14.02 -1.86 -0.73
C CYS A 224 -14.22 -3.36 -0.95
N SER A 225 -15.45 -3.85 -0.82
CA SER A 225 -15.79 -5.25 -1.10
C SER A 225 -15.64 -5.62 -2.58
N ALA A 226 -16.10 -4.76 -3.49
CA ALA A 226 -15.94 -4.96 -4.93
C ALA A 226 -14.47 -4.93 -5.39
N GLU A 227 -13.64 -4.05 -4.81
CA GLU A 227 -12.18 -4.04 -5.04
C GLU A 227 -11.53 -5.33 -4.56
N ARG A 228 -11.91 -5.85 -3.39
CA ARG A 228 -11.34 -7.10 -2.86
C ARG A 228 -11.70 -8.32 -3.70
N GLU A 229 -12.94 -8.42 -4.18
CA GLU A 229 -13.31 -9.54 -5.03
C GLU A 229 -12.61 -9.44 -6.39
N ALA A 230 -12.55 -8.25 -7.00
CA ALA A 230 -11.81 -8.03 -8.25
C ALA A 230 -10.30 -8.33 -8.11
N GLU A 231 -9.71 -7.96 -6.97
CA GLU A 231 -8.32 -8.30 -6.64
C GLU A 231 -8.12 -9.83 -6.58
N LYS A 232 -8.97 -10.52 -5.83
CA LYS A 232 -8.92 -11.97 -5.67
C LYS A 232 -9.14 -12.69 -7.01
N GLU A 233 -10.15 -12.32 -7.78
CA GLU A 233 -10.43 -12.89 -9.10
C GLU A 233 -9.25 -12.67 -10.06
N SER A 234 -8.66 -11.49 -10.06
CA SER A 234 -7.52 -11.17 -10.95
C SER A 234 -6.27 -11.95 -10.57
N LEU A 235 -5.96 -12.09 -9.28
CA LEU A 235 -4.87 -12.94 -8.81
C LEU A 235 -5.10 -14.42 -9.16
N MET A 236 -6.34 -14.92 -8.99
CA MET A 236 -6.69 -16.30 -9.35
C MET A 236 -6.58 -16.54 -10.87
N ARG A 237 -7.00 -15.56 -11.68
CA ARG A 237 -6.90 -15.61 -13.15
C ARG A 237 -5.46 -15.76 -13.62
N LEU A 238 -4.52 -15.03 -13.00
CA LEU A 238 -3.09 -15.13 -13.30
C LEU A 238 -2.47 -16.49 -12.95
N LEU A 239 -3.14 -17.30 -12.12
CA LEU A 239 -2.71 -18.67 -11.78
C LEU A 239 -3.45 -19.75 -12.58
N GLN A 240 -4.30 -19.40 -13.56
CA GLN A 240 -4.97 -20.39 -14.41
C GLN A 240 -4.00 -20.99 -15.44
N PRO A 241 -4.04 -22.31 -15.71
CA PRO A 241 -3.20 -22.93 -16.72
C PRO A 241 -3.67 -22.46 -18.11
N ASN A 242 -2.75 -22.31 -19.07
CA ASN A 242 -3.03 -21.94 -20.47
C ASN A 242 -3.52 -20.50 -20.73
N GLN A 243 -3.25 -19.55 -19.83
CA GLN A 243 -3.25 -18.14 -20.21
C GLN A 243 -2.02 -17.87 -21.08
N GLU A 244 -2.09 -18.23 -22.36
CA GLU A 244 -1.24 -17.62 -23.39
C GLU A 244 -1.60 -16.14 -23.45
N SER A 245 -1.03 -15.33 -22.55
CA SER A 245 -1.15 -13.88 -22.67
C SER A 245 -0.59 -13.49 -24.05
N GLN A 246 -1.50 -13.03 -24.91
CA GLN A 246 -1.27 -12.70 -26.32
C GLN A 246 -0.30 -11.53 -26.50
N SER A 247 0.21 -10.90 -25.43
CA SER A 247 1.34 -9.96 -25.49
C SER A 247 1.98 -9.76 -24.11
N GLY A 248 3.22 -10.22 -23.92
CA GLY A 248 3.99 -9.94 -22.70
C GLY A 248 3.51 -10.67 -21.42
N ALA A 249 4.23 -10.48 -20.32
CA ALA A 249 3.76 -10.87 -18.98
C ALA A 249 3.13 -9.63 -18.34
N ASP A 250 1.92 -9.77 -17.78
CA ASP A 250 1.27 -8.66 -17.06
C ASP A 250 2.15 -8.19 -15.90
N TRP A 251 2.38 -6.88 -15.84
CA TRP A 251 3.11 -6.27 -14.73
C TRP A 251 2.26 -6.26 -13.45
N LEU A 252 2.92 -6.52 -12.32
CA LEU A 252 2.32 -6.42 -10.99
C LEU A 252 3.12 -5.45 -10.12
N CYS A 253 2.40 -4.66 -9.31
CA CYS A 253 3.04 -3.87 -8.27
C CYS A 253 3.65 -4.79 -7.19
N PRO A 254 4.53 -4.29 -6.31
CA PRO A 254 5.15 -5.11 -5.27
C PRO A 254 4.13 -5.86 -4.41
N VAL A 255 3.05 -5.20 -3.98
CA VAL A 255 2.00 -5.82 -3.17
C VAL A 255 1.39 -7.01 -3.90
N HIS A 256 0.89 -6.80 -5.13
CA HIS A 256 0.21 -7.85 -5.88
C HIS A 256 1.13 -8.98 -6.35
N ALA A 257 2.40 -8.68 -6.64
CA ALA A 257 3.38 -9.72 -6.97
C ALA A 257 3.64 -10.67 -5.79
N TRP A 258 3.78 -10.12 -4.58
CA TRP A 258 3.96 -10.92 -3.36
C TRP A 258 2.66 -11.61 -2.92
N GLN A 259 1.48 -11.03 -3.19
CA GLN A 259 0.18 -11.68 -2.95
C GLN A 259 -0.03 -12.86 -3.92
N LEU A 260 0.30 -12.69 -5.21
CA LEU A 260 0.24 -13.76 -6.21
C LEU A 260 1.10 -14.95 -5.78
N HIS A 261 2.32 -14.67 -5.30
CA HIS A 261 3.24 -15.68 -4.80
C HIS A 261 2.71 -16.42 -3.57
N ALA A 262 2.10 -15.71 -2.60
CA ALA A 262 1.46 -16.35 -1.45
C ALA A 262 0.30 -17.26 -1.86
N LEU A 263 -0.56 -16.76 -2.76
CA LEU A 263 -1.71 -17.47 -3.28
C LEU A 263 -1.28 -18.71 -4.10
N ALA A 264 -0.19 -18.61 -4.85
CA ALA A 264 0.37 -19.71 -5.62
C ALA A 264 0.75 -20.90 -4.72
N VAL A 265 1.31 -20.65 -3.53
CA VAL A 265 1.56 -21.74 -2.57
C VAL A 265 0.28 -22.29 -2.00
N GLU A 266 -0.62 -21.41 -1.56
CA GLU A 266 -1.89 -21.81 -0.97
C GLU A 266 -2.69 -22.73 -1.92
N GLN A 267 -2.64 -22.43 -3.22
CA GLN A 267 -3.33 -23.18 -4.28
C GLN A 267 -2.49 -24.31 -4.89
N ARG A 268 -1.26 -24.55 -4.43
CA ARG A 268 -0.29 -25.51 -5.01
C ARG A 268 -0.01 -25.27 -6.51
N ARG A 269 0.02 -24.00 -6.93
CA ARG A 269 0.23 -23.47 -8.29
C ARG A 269 1.53 -22.67 -8.42
N ILE A 270 2.60 -23.18 -7.83
CA ILE A 270 3.92 -22.51 -7.80
C ILE A 270 4.53 -22.43 -9.20
N LYS A 271 4.25 -23.41 -10.07
CA LYS A 271 4.77 -23.49 -11.45
C LYS A 271 4.29 -22.30 -12.29
N GLU A 272 3.03 -21.93 -12.16
CA GLU A 272 2.41 -20.81 -12.87
C GLU A 272 3.03 -19.48 -12.44
N CYS A 273 3.23 -19.27 -11.14
CA CYS A 273 3.92 -18.09 -10.61
C CYS A 273 5.39 -18.03 -11.05
N ALA A 274 6.09 -19.18 -11.07
CA ALA A 274 7.46 -19.27 -11.55
C ALA A 274 7.57 -18.92 -13.05
N LEU A 275 6.62 -19.38 -13.87
CA LEU A 275 6.55 -19.08 -15.30
C LEU A 275 6.28 -17.59 -15.54
N TRP A 276 5.29 -17.01 -14.86
CA TRP A 276 4.98 -15.58 -14.94
C TRP A 276 6.21 -14.73 -14.60
N SER A 277 6.86 -14.99 -13.45
CA SER A 277 8.03 -14.22 -13.02
C SER A 277 9.25 -14.42 -13.92
N ALA A 278 9.40 -15.59 -14.57
CA ALA A 278 10.45 -15.84 -15.56
C ALA A 278 10.24 -15.02 -16.84
N LYS A 279 9.02 -15.04 -17.39
CA LYS A 279 8.66 -14.25 -18.58
C LYS A 279 8.85 -12.75 -18.34
N LEU A 280 8.50 -12.27 -17.14
CA LEU A 280 8.77 -10.90 -16.74
C LEU A 280 10.28 -10.61 -16.66
N ALA A 281 11.06 -11.49 -16.02
CA ALA A 281 12.51 -11.34 -15.95
C ALA A 281 13.17 -11.29 -17.35
N ASP A 282 12.68 -12.07 -18.31
CA ASP A 282 13.18 -12.07 -19.69
C ASP A 282 12.97 -10.73 -20.40
N THR A 283 11.75 -10.20 -20.31
CA THR A 283 11.42 -8.87 -20.83
C THR A 283 12.32 -7.79 -20.20
N LEU A 284 12.56 -7.88 -18.89
CA LEU A 284 13.42 -6.92 -18.18
C LEU A 284 14.89 -7.06 -18.55
N ILE A 285 15.43 -8.27 -18.67
CA ILE A 285 16.81 -8.53 -19.11
C ILE A 285 17.02 -7.91 -20.49
N ALA A 286 16.14 -8.20 -21.45
CA ALA A 286 16.24 -7.67 -22.81
C ALA A 286 16.22 -6.12 -22.83
N SER A 287 15.36 -5.52 -22.00
CA SER A 287 15.27 -4.06 -21.85
C SER A 287 16.53 -3.46 -21.23
N LEU A 288 17.06 -4.05 -20.15
CA LEU A 288 18.28 -3.59 -19.49
C LEU A 288 19.51 -3.73 -20.40
N GLU A 289 19.60 -4.81 -21.17
CA GLU A 289 20.65 -5.00 -22.17
C GLU A 289 20.60 -3.94 -23.27
N SER A 290 19.40 -3.54 -23.69
CA SER A 290 19.21 -2.43 -24.63
C SER A 290 19.77 -1.12 -24.06
N VAL A 291 19.40 -0.78 -22.82
CA VAL A 291 19.93 0.42 -22.14
C VAL A 291 21.45 0.36 -21.99
N LEU A 292 21.98 -0.81 -21.59
CA LEU A 292 23.42 -1.00 -21.44
C LEU A 292 24.16 -0.80 -22.77
N ARG A 293 23.61 -1.27 -23.89
CA ARG A 293 24.18 -1.01 -25.23
C ARG A 293 24.18 0.48 -25.56
N SER A 294 23.07 1.18 -25.33
CA SER A 294 22.97 2.62 -25.56
C SER A 294 23.97 3.42 -24.72
N GLU A 295 24.10 3.10 -23.42
CA GLU A 295 25.06 3.76 -22.53
C GLU A 295 26.52 3.50 -22.94
N ARG A 296 26.85 2.30 -23.45
CA ARG A 296 28.19 1.99 -23.98
C ARG A 296 28.52 2.83 -25.22
N LEU A 297 27.57 2.96 -26.16
CA LEU A 297 27.74 3.78 -27.35
C LEU A 297 27.94 5.27 -26.99
N LEU A 298 27.15 5.77 -26.04
CA LEU A 298 27.31 7.15 -25.53
C LEU A 298 28.68 7.36 -24.88
N ALA A 299 29.16 6.39 -24.09
CA ALA A 299 30.47 6.47 -23.45
C ALA A 299 31.63 6.47 -24.48
N GLN A 300 31.49 5.72 -25.58
CA GLN A 300 32.48 5.64 -26.67
C GLN A 300 32.53 6.94 -27.49
N ASN A 301 31.38 7.57 -27.73
CA ASN A 301 31.25 8.75 -28.60
C ASN A 301 31.28 10.11 -27.84
N ALA A 302 31.50 10.10 -26.52
CA ALA A 302 31.46 11.32 -25.71
C ALA A 302 32.67 12.24 -25.94
N SER A 303 32.43 13.43 -26.50
CA SER A 303 33.40 14.53 -26.52
C SER A 303 33.76 15.00 -25.09
N LEU A 304 34.89 15.71 -24.93
CA LEU A 304 35.34 16.25 -23.63
C LEU A 304 34.25 17.06 -22.90
N PHE A 305 33.38 17.78 -23.62
CA PHE A 305 32.27 18.56 -23.07
C PHE A 305 31.03 17.74 -22.71
N ALA A 306 30.76 16.63 -23.43
CA ALA A 306 29.66 15.71 -23.10
C ALA A 306 29.86 14.96 -21.76
N ARG A 307 31.10 14.94 -21.23
CA ARG A 307 31.43 14.37 -19.91
C ARG A 307 30.96 15.23 -18.73
N LEU A 308 30.66 16.52 -18.95
CA LEU A 308 30.29 17.46 -17.88
C LEU A 308 28.79 17.48 -17.56
N ARG A 309 27.94 16.96 -18.46
CA ARG A 309 26.49 16.85 -18.20
C ARG A 309 25.95 15.59 -18.88
N PRO A 310 25.85 14.45 -18.17
CA PRO A 310 25.38 13.22 -18.79
C PRO A 310 23.89 13.38 -19.17
N PRO A 311 23.47 12.97 -20.38
CA PRO A 311 22.06 12.84 -20.67
C PRO A 311 21.41 11.92 -19.62
N ARG A 312 20.15 12.22 -19.27
CA ARG A 312 19.37 11.31 -18.41
C ARG A 312 19.26 9.98 -19.16
N ALA A 313 19.75 8.91 -18.55
CA ALA A 313 19.38 7.57 -18.97
C ALA A 313 17.87 7.48 -18.80
N VAL A 314 17.10 7.58 -19.87
CA VAL A 314 15.67 7.28 -19.80
C VAL A 314 15.60 5.76 -19.74
N MET A 315 15.61 5.23 -18.51
CA MET A 315 15.31 3.82 -18.30
C MET A 315 13.93 3.56 -18.92
N PRO A 316 13.78 2.59 -19.84
CA PRO A 316 12.58 2.38 -20.66
C PRO A 316 11.39 1.86 -19.87
N PHE A 317 11.54 1.73 -18.55
CA PHE A 317 10.45 1.35 -17.67
C PHE A 317 9.59 2.57 -17.38
N VAL A 318 8.69 2.84 -18.33
CA VAL A 318 7.39 3.42 -17.99
C VAL A 318 6.83 2.56 -16.85
N PRO A 319 6.37 3.15 -15.73
CA PRO A 319 5.65 2.39 -14.72
C PRO A 319 4.45 1.76 -15.43
N GLN A 320 4.53 0.46 -15.72
CA GLN A 320 3.38 -0.25 -16.24
C GLN A 320 2.33 -0.26 -15.13
N GLU A 321 1.08 0.00 -15.50
CA GLU A 321 -0.02 -0.12 -14.56
C GLU A 321 -0.11 -1.59 -14.11
N CYS A 322 -0.27 -1.79 -12.81
CA CYS A 322 -0.46 -3.13 -12.29
C CYS A 322 -1.82 -3.66 -12.77
N ALA A 323 -1.83 -4.83 -13.40
CA ALA A 323 -3.06 -5.44 -13.93
C ALA A 323 -4.13 -5.63 -12.85
N VAL A 324 -3.72 -5.97 -11.62
CA VAL A 324 -4.65 -6.14 -10.48
C VAL A 324 -5.13 -4.79 -9.96
N CYS A 325 -4.26 -3.77 -9.82
CA CYS A 325 -4.71 -2.41 -9.46
C CYS A 325 -5.73 -1.88 -10.47
N LYS A 326 -5.46 -2.06 -11.77
CA LYS A 326 -6.38 -1.65 -12.84
C LYS A 326 -7.75 -2.33 -12.71
N ALA A 327 -7.77 -3.65 -12.47
CA ALA A 327 -9.01 -4.37 -12.26
C ALA A 327 -9.79 -3.87 -11.02
N LYS A 328 -9.09 -3.47 -9.94
CA LYS A 328 -9.71 -2.85 -8.77
C LYS A 328 -10.33 -1.49 -9.12
N ASP A 329 -9.60 -0.65 -9.83
CA ASP A 329 -10.06 0.68 -10.24
C ASP A 329 -11.30 0.58 -11.15
N GLU A 330 -11.29 -0.36 -12.10
CA GLU A 330 -12.44 -0.67 -12.97
C GLU A 330 -13.65 -1.19 -12.17
N SER A 331 -13.43 -2.07 -11.19
CA SER A 331 -14.48 -2.58 -10.30
C SER A 331 -15.10 -1.47 -9.45
N SER A 332 -14.26 -0.59 -8.89
CA SER A 332 -14.67 0.60 -8.14
C SER A 332 -15.48 1.58 -9.01
N ALA A 333 -15.09 1.80 -10.26
CA ALA A 333 -15.83 2.66 -11.18
C ALA A 333 -17.23 2.08 -11.50
N LYS A 334 -17.32 0.77 -11.76
CA LYS A 334 -18.60 0.08 -11.99
C LYS A 334 -19.53 0.18 -10.77
N MET A 335 -19.01 -0.16 -9.59
CA MET A 335 -19.75 -0.07 -8.32
C MET A 335 -20.16 1.37 -8.00
N SER A 336 -19.32 2.36 -8.32
CA SER A 336 -19.67 3.78 -8.16
C SER A 336 -20.91 4.14 -9.00
N ALA A 337 -20.94 3.73 -10.27
CA ALA A 337 -22.07 3.98 -11.15
C ALA A 337 -23.37 3.31 -10.66
N GLU A 338 -23.27 2.10 -10.10
CA GLU A 338 -24.40 1.38 -9.50
C GLU A 338 -24.94 2.12 -8.27
N ILE A 339 -24.07 2.58 -7.37
CA ILE A 339 -24.46 3.36 -6.19
C ILE A 339 -25.11 4.67 -6.61
N VAL A 340 -24.53 5.41 -7.56
CA VAL A 340 -25.11 6.66 -8.06
C VAL A 340 -26.52 6.43 -8.61
N ARG A 341 -26.72 5.37 -9.40
CA ARG A 341 -28.03 4.99 -9.94
C ARG A 341 -29.03 4.62 -8.84
N ALA A 342 -28.59 3.81 -7.86
CA ALA A 342 -29.44 3.40 -6.75
C ALA A 342 -29.87 4.58 -5.89
N VAL A 343 -28.96 5.52 -5.59
CA VAL A 343 -29.29 6.74 -4.85
C VAL A 343 -30.24 7.63 -5.64
N ALA A 344 -29.97 7.84 -6.94
CA ALA A 344 -30.81 8.68 -7.81
C ALA A 344 -32.25 8.16 -7.89
N ASN A 345 -32.43 6.83 -7.86
CA ASN A 345 -33.73 6.18 -7.90
C ASN A 345 -34.41 6.05 -6.52
N GLY A 346 -33.81 6.60 -5.45
CA GLY A 346 -34.35 6.52 -4.09
C GLY A 346 -34.27 5.12 -3.45
N LEU A 347 -33.47 4.22 -4.02
CA LEU A 347 -33.37 2.81 -3.58
C LEU A 347 -32.43 2.59 -2.39
N ILE A 348 -31.65 3.60 -1.99
CA ILE A 348 -30.77 3.49 -0.81
C ILE A 348 -31.54 3.85 0.46
N SER A 349 -32.11 2.82 1.09
CA SER A 349 -32.62 2.87 2.47
C SER A 349 -31.47 3.11 3.47
N ASN A 350 -31.83 3.55 4.67
CA ASN A 350 -30.87 3.94 5.71
C ASN A 350 -29.96 2.78 6.13
N GLY A 351 -28.67 2.84 5.75
CA GLY A 351 -27.59 2.21 6.51
C GLY A 351 -26.72 1.17 5.80
N GLU A 352 -27.11 0.61 4.66
CA GLU A 352 -26.49 -0.65 4.21
C GLU A 352 -25.26 -0.50 3.29
N THR A 353 -25.07 0.61 2.56
CA THR A 353 -23.92 0.78 1.65
C THR A 353 -23.45 2.22 1.55
N THR A 354 -22.85 2.74 2.62
CA THR A 354 -22.16 4.05 2.58
C THR A 354 -20.67 3.86 2.25
N PRO A 355 -20.12 4.61 1.28
CA PRO A 355 -18.70 4.50 0.96
C PRO A 355 -17.83 4.96 2.14
N CYS A 356 -16.60 4.42 2.25
CA CYS A 356 -15.58 5.04 3.10
C CYS A 356 -15.20 6.42 2.53
N LEU A 357 -14.46 7.25 3.27
CA LEU A 357 -14.10 8.61 2.86
C LEU A 357 -13.32 8.62 1.53
N ARG A 358 -12.39 7.65 1.35
CA ARG A 358 -11.67 7.44 0.09
C ARG A 358 -12.63 7.21 -1.08
N HIS A 359 -13.59 6.30 -0.93
CA HIS A 359 -14.54 5.96 -1.98
C HIS A 359 -15.67 6.99 -2.11
N LEU A 360 -15.97 7.78 -1.07
CA LEU A 360 -16.94 8.86 -1.13
C LEU A 360 -16.49 9.90 -2.15
N LYS A 361 -15.20 10.27 -2.13
CA LYS A 361 -14.63 11.18 -3.13
C LYS A 361 -14.89 10.68 -4.54
N LEU A 362 -14.50 9.44 -4.84
CA LEU A 362 -14.68 8.80 -6.15
C LEU A 362 -16.16 8.83 -6.60
N VAL A 363 -17.06 8.37 -5.74
CA VAL A 363 -18.50 8.32 -6.07
C VAL A 363 -19.05 9.72 -6.30
N THR A 364 -18.65 10.71 -5.49
CA THR A 364 -19.15 12.09 -5.63
C THR A 364 -18.63 12.83 -6.85
N GLU A 365 -17.46 12.45 -7.38
CA GLU A 365 -16.92 13.00 -8.64
C GLU A 365 -17.72 12.52 -9.86
N MET A 366 -18.32 11.33 -9.77
CA MET A 366 -19.17 10.75 -10.83
C MET A 366 -20.66 11.07 -10.66
N ALA A 367 -21.06 11.58 -9.50
CA ALA A 367 -22.46 11.77 -9.13
C ALA A 367 -22.98 13.16 -9.54
N PRO A 368 -24.27 13.28 -9.92
CA PRO A 368 -24.94 14.58 -9.97
C PRO A 368 -24.87 15.30 -8.60
N PRO A 369 -24.85 16.66 -8.56
CA PRO A 369 -24.68 17.42 -7.32
C PRO A 369 -25.65 17.03 -6.19
N PHE A 370 -26.90 16.71 -6.52
CA PHE A 370 -27.89 16.30 -5.53
C PHE A 370 -27.55 14.95 -4.87
N VAL A 371 -27.14 13.95 -5.66
CA VAL A 371 -26.69 12.62 -5.17
C VAL A 371 -25.44 12.78 -4.32
N GLY A 372 -24.47 13.56 -4.80
CA GLY A 372 -23.24 13.82 -4.07
C GLY A 372 -23.50 14.49 -2.72
N ASN A 373 -24.41 15.47 -2.65
CA ASN A 373 -24.80 16.12 -1.40
C ASN A 373 -25.50 15.17 -0.43
N LEU A 374 -26.39 14.31 -0.92
CA LEU A 374 -27.08 13.32 -0.09
C LEU A 374 -26.08 12.33 0.54
N LEU A 375 -25.15 11.81 -0.26
CA LEU A 375 -24.10 10.90 0.20
C LEU A 375 -23.20 11.56 1.27
N ARG A 376 -22.79 12.81 1.05
CA ARG A 376 -21.98 13.55 2.04
C ARG A 376 -22.74 13.77 3.35
N ARG A 377 -24.03 14.10 3.32
CA ARG A 377 -24.84 14.24 4.55
C ARG A 377 -24.95 12.93 5.33
N LYS A 378 -25.27 11.82 4.66
CA LYS A 378 -25.30 10.49 5.30
C LYS A 378 -23.95 10.12 5.90
N GLN A 379 -22.84 10.48 5.23
CA GLN A 379 -21.51 10.23 5.76
C GLN A 379 -21.21 11.08 7.01
N LEU A 380 -21.69 12.33 7.05
CA LEU A 380 -21.53 13.20 8.21
C LEU A 380 -22.29 12.67 9.45
N GLU A 381 -23.52 12.19 9.26
CA GLU A 381 -24.31 11.54 10.30
C GLU A 381 -23.58 10.31 10.87
N LYS A 382 -23.01 9.48 9.97
CA LYS A 382 -22.20 8.32 10.35
C LYS A 382 -20.94 8.72 11.12
N LEU A 383 -20.26 9.79 10.70
CA LEU A 383 -19.07 10.29 11.39
C LEU A 383 -19.40 10.81 12.79
N LEU A 384 -20.54 11.50 12.95
CA LEU A 384 -21.01 11.98 14.25
C LEU A 384 -21.28 10.82 15.20
N LYS A 385 -22.01 9.78 14.74
CA LYS A 385 -22.23 8.56 15.52
C LYS A 385 -20.91 7.89 15.90
N LEU A 386 -20.00 7.75 14.93
CA LEU A 386 -18.71 7.11 15.13
C LEU A 386 -17.82 7.87 16.11
N GLN A 387 -17.84 9.21 16.12
CA GLN A 387 -17.12 10.00 17.11
C GLN A 387 -17.63 9.69 18.53
N GLY A 388 -18.95 9.60 18.72
CA GLY A 388 -19.55 9.20 19.99
C GLY A 388 -19.13 7.80 20.43
N GLU A 389 -19.18 6.81 19.51
CA GLU A 389 -18.70 5.45 19.77
C GLU A 389 -17.22 5.43 20.17
N LEU A 390 -16.37 6.23 19.51
CA LEU A 390 -14.95 6.32 19.86
C LEU A 390 -14.73 6.94 21.24
N GLY A 391 -15.49 7.98 21.59
CA GLY A 391 -15.45 8.59 22.92
C GLY A 391 -15.82 7.61 24.03
N GLU A 392 -16.91 6.85 23.83
CA GLU A 392 -17.34 5.79 24.75
C GLU A 392 -16.28 4.69 24.88
N TYR A 393 -15.66 4.29 23.77
CA TYR A 393 -14.57 3.32 23.78
C TYR A 393 -13.39 3.79 24.62
N ILE A 394 -12.96 5.05 24.43
CA ILE A 394 -11.84 5.65 25.19
C ILE A 394 -12.19 5.71 26.67
N HIS A 395 -13.43 6.06 27.01
CA HIS A 395 -13.93 6.10 28.39
C HIS A 395 -13.83 4.72 29.06
N LYS A 396 -14.42 3.69 28.44
CA LYS A 396 -14.46 2.32 28.99
C LYS A 396 -13.12 1.59 28.97
N ALA A 397 -12.20 2.02 28.10
CA ALA A 397 -10.82 1.52 28.10
C ALA A 397 -10.01 2.01 29.31
N HIS A 398 -10.45 3.07 29.99
CA HIS A 398 -9.80 3.55 31.20
C HIS A 398 -10.05 2.60 32.38
N TRP A 399 -9.04 2.41 33.23
CA TRP A 399 -9.06 1.39 34.28
C TRP A 399 -10.23 1.53 35.27
N ASN A 400 -10.67 2.77 35.53
CA ASN A 400 -11.81 3.10 36.39
C ASN A 400 -13.16 2.55 35.90
N TYR A 401 -13.32 2.34 34.60
CA TYR A 401 -14.60 2.02 33.96
C TYR A 401 -14.59 0.63 33.31
N ARG A 402 -13.60 -0.20 33.64
CA ARG A 402 -13.40 -1.53 33.02
C ARG A 402 -14.54 -2.53 33.27
N GLU A 403 -15.36 -2.26 34.29
CA GLU A 403 -16.49 -3.10 34.68
C GLU A 403 -17.78 -2.76 33.92
N GLU A 404 -17.80 -1.63 33.20
CA GLU A 404 -18.93 -1.26 32.37
C GLU A 404 -19.09 -2.19 31.17
N PRO A 405 -20.33 -2.57 30.81
CA PRO A 405 -20.56 -3.46 29.69
C PRO A 405 -20.25 -2.76 28.35
N TRP A 406 -19.59 -3.52 27.47
CA TRP A 406 -19.32 -3.11 26.09
C TRP A 406 -20.56 -3.23 25.20
N GLY A 407 -20.84 -2.17 24.43
CA GLY A 407 -21.90 -2.10 23.42
C GLY A 407 -21.37 -2.02 21.98
N GLU A 408 -22.02 -1.20 21.16
CA GLU A 408 -21.64 -1.00 19.74
C GLU A 408 -20.25 -0.36 19.58
N GLU A 409 -19.73 0.32 20.60
CA GLU A 409 -18.42 0.96 20.62
C GLU A 409 -17.24 -0.01 20.60
N ARG A 410 -17.50 -1.30 20.88
CA ARG A 410 -16.47 -2.35 21.04
C ARG A 410 -15.60 -2.57 19.81
N ASP A 411 -15.96 -2.06 18.64
CA ASP A 411 -15.13 -2.13 17.43
C ASP A 411 -14.97 -0.77 16.73
N SER A 412 -15.27 0.32 17.46
CA SER A 412 -15.26 1.70 16.96
C SER A 412 -13.93 2.11 16.33
N TRP A 413 -12.78 1.71 16.89
CA TRP A 413 -11.48 2.02 16.30
C TRP A 413 -11.26 1.37 14.92
N ARG A 414 -11.79 0.16 14.70
CA ARG A 414 -11.76 -0.52 13.39
C ARG A 414 -12.71 0.16 12.41
N LYS A 415 -13.92 0.51 12.87
CA LYS A 415 -14.89 1.29 12.10
C LYS A 415 -14.32 2.64 11.67
N ALA A 416 -13.52 3.28 12.51
CA ALA A 416 -12.88 4.55 12.21
C ALA A 416 -11.78 4.42 11.16
N VAL A 417 -10.93 3.40 11.26
CA VAL A 417 -9.93 3.12 10.21
C VAL A 417 -10.63 2.81 8.88
N ASP A 418 -11.64 1.93 8.87
CA ASP A 418 -12.47 1.63 7.69
C ASP A 418 -13.14 2.89 7.12
N PHE A 419 -13.68 3.77 7.98
CA PHE A 419 -14.28 5.02 7.54
C PHE A 419 -13.28 5.91 6.81
N PHE A 420 -12.08 6.12 7.36
CA PHE A 420 -11.13 7.09 6.80
C PHE A 420 -10.38 6.53 5.58
N VAL A 421 -9.83 5.32 5.69
CA VAL A 421 -8.91 4.78 4.66
C VAL A 421 -9.51 3.64 3.84
N GLY A 422 -10.72 3.18 4.18
CA GLY A 422 -11.32 1.96 3.64
C GLY A 422 -10.88 0.71 4.39
N ALA A 423 -11.55 -0.41 4.14
CA ALA A 423 -11.23 -1.65 4.85
C ALA A 423 -9.90 -2.25 4.44
N GLU A 424 -9.38 -3.10 5.33
CA GLU A 424 -8.18 -3.92 5.09
C GLU A 424 -8.32 -4.79 3.84
#